data_AF-A0A534L1M4-F1
#
_entry.id   AF-A0A534L1M4-F1
#
_cell.length_a   1.000
_cell.length_b   1.000
_cell.length_c   1.000
_cell.angle_alpha   90.00
_cell.angle_beta   90.00
_cell.angle_gamma   90.00
#
_symmetry.space_group_name_H-M   'P 1'
#
loop_
_entity.id
_entity.type
_entity.pdbx_description
1 polymer ?
#
loop_
_entity_poly.entity_id
_entity_poly.type
_entity_poly.pdbx_seq_one_letter_code
_entity_poly.pdbx_strand_id
1 'polypeptide(L)' 'MNELPIRRPTPTVSVVMPVYNGDLFLRQSLDSILAQTYPDFEVIVVDDG' A
#
# COMPACT_ATOMS: atom_id res chain seq x y z
N MET A 1 -7.34 22.71 -21.15
CA MET A 1 -7.86 21.34 -21.21
C MET A 1 -7.19 20.58 -20.08
N ASN A 2 -7.92 20.25 -19.00
CA ASN A 2 -7.39 19.39 -17.96
C ASN A 2 -7.55 17.95 -18.42
N GLU A 3 -6.44 17.22 -18.47
CA GLU A 3 -6.44 15.79 -18.69
C GLU A 3 -7.13 15.12 -17.50
N LEU A 4 -8.15 14.30 -17.74
CA LEU A 4 -8.81 13.54 -16.68
C LEU A 4 -7.84 12.46 -16.18
N PRO A 5 -7.74 12.21 -14.86
CA PRO A 5 -6.84 11.21 -14.32
C PRO A 5 -7.19 9.82 -14.88
N ILE A 6 -6.16 9.12 -15.38
CA ILE A 6 -6.29 7.73 -15.85
C ILE A 6 -6.81 6.89 -14.68
N ARG A 7 -8.01 6.31 -14.82
CA ARG A 7 -8.52 5.34 -13.84
C ARG A 7 -7.68 4.07 -13.91
N ARG A 8 -6.98 3.75 -12.83
CA ARG A 8 -6.39 2.42 -12.65
C ARG A 8 -7.51 1.40 -12.39
N PRO A 9 -7.36 0.15 -12.84
CA PRO A 9 -8.23 -0.94 -12.42
C PRO A 9 -8.24 -1.04 -10.89
N THR A 10 -9.39 -1.37 -10.30
CA THR A 10 -9.48 -1.61 -8.85
C THR A 10 -8.76 -2.90 -8.51
N PRO A 11 -7.80 -2.90 -7.57
CA PRO A 11 -7.12 -4.12 -7.16
C PRO A 11 -8.10 -5.07 -6.46
N THR A 12 -7.87 -6.37 -6.64
CA THR A 12 -8.72 -7.41 -6.03
C THR A 12 -8.52 -7.50 -4.51
N VAL A 13 -7.34 -7.09 -4.02
CA VAL A 13 -6.99 -7.11 -2.59
C VAL A 13 -6.38 -5.77 -2.17
N SER A 14 -6.81 -5.24 -1.03
CA SER A 14 -6.19 -4.07 -0.40
C SER A 14 -5.59 -4.48 0.96
N VAL A 15 -4.30 -4.24 1.15
CA VAL A 15 -3.60 -4.43 2.42
C VAL A 15 -3.53 -3.09 3.15
N VAL A 16 -4.27 -2.96 4.25
CA VAL A 16 -4.27 -1.73 5.06
C VAL A 16 -3.32 -1.91 6.24
N MET A 17 -2.33 -1.03 6.35
CA MET A 17 -1.30 -1.06 7.40
C MET A 17 -1.33 0.24 8.20
N PRO A 18 -1.95 0.25 9.40
CA PRO A 18 -1.81 1.36 10.33
C PRO A 18 -0.39 1.38 10.92
N VAL A 19 0.18 2.56 11.06
CA VAL A 19 1.55 2.76 11.53
C VAL A 19 1.55 3.85 12.61
N TYR A 20 1.97 3.47 13.81
CA TYR A 20 2.21 4.39 14.93
C TYR A 20 3.67 4.24 15.40
N ASN A 21 4.45 5.32 15.41
CA ASN A 21 5.89 5.30 15.73
C ASN A 21 6.68 4.18 15.03
N GLY A 22 6.38 3.95 13.75
CA GLY A 22 6.75 2.73 13.02
C GLY A 22 8.14 2.69 12.38
N ASP A 23 9.01 3.67 12.64
CA ASP A 23 10.31 3.83 11.96
C ASP A 23 11.17 2.55 11.99
N LEU A 24 11.10 1.77 13.07
CA LEU A 24 11.89 0.55 13.24
C LEU A 24 11.43 -0.63 12.37
N PHE A 25 10.12 -0.73 12.06
CA PHE A 25 9.56 -1.93 11.43
C PHE A 25 8.89 -1.68 10.08
N LEU A 26 8.61 -0.41 9.73
CA LEU A 26 7.90 -0.05 8.51
C LEU A 26 8.57 -0.66 7.27
N ARG A 27 9.89 -0.57 7.17
CA ARG A 27 10.63 -1.12 6.03
C ARG A 27 10.50 -2.62 5.92
N GLN A 28 10.70 -3.34 7.02
CA GLN A 28 10.60 -4.81 7.02
C GLN A 28 9.17 -5.27 6.70
N SER A 29 8.15 -4.60 7.23
CA SER A 29 6.75 -4.90 6.94
C SER A 29 6.42 -4.66 5.48
N LEU A 30 6.87 -3.54 4.89
CA LEU A 30 6.71 -3.27 3.46
C LEU A 30 7.45 -4.29 2.60
N ASP A 31 8.69 -4.62 2.92
CA ASP A 31 9.47 -5.62 2.18
C ASP A 31 8.76 -6.99 2.19
N SER A 32 8.14 -7.37 3.32
CA SER A 32 7.33 -8.59 3.44
C SER A 32 6.08 -8.53 2.55
N ILE A 33 5.33 -7.43 2.57
CA ILE A 33 4.12 -7.28 1.76
C ILE A 33 4.46 -7.20 0.26
N LEU A 34 5.57 -6.59 -0.12
CA LEU A 34 6.01 -6.53 -1.52
C LEU A 34 6.51 -7.87 -2.05
N ALA A 35 6.91 -8.79 -1.16
CA ALA A 35 7.34 -10.14 -1.53
C ALA A 35 6.18 -11.13 -1.73
N GLN A 36 4.91 -10.71 -1.59
CA GLN A 36 3.77 -11.61 -1.80
C GLN A 36 3.70 -12.10 -3.26
N THR A 37 3.36 -13.38 -3.43
CA THR A 37 3.22 -13.99 -4.76
C THR A 37 1.91 -13.65 -5.45
N TYR A 38 0.96 -13.05 -4.73
CA TYR A 38 -0.30 -12.58 -5.31
C TYR A 38 -0.06 -11.26 -6.04
N PRO A 39 -0.45 -11.13 -7.33
CA PRO A 39 0.05 -10.03 -8.17
C PRO A 39 -0.82 -8.77 -8.17
N ASP A 40 -2.08 -8.84 -7.71
CA ASP A 40 -3.07 -7.77 -7.88
C ASP A 40 -3.54 -7.21 -6.54
N PHE A 41 -2.66 -6.46 -5.89
CA PHE A 41 -2.99 -5.81 -4.63
C PHE A 41 -2.41 -4.40 -4.54
N GLU A 42 -3.01 -3.61 -3.67
CA GLU A 42 -2.46 -2.34 -3.21
C GLU A 42 -2.11 -2.40 -1.72
N VAL A 43 -1.19 -1.53 -1.31
CA VAL A 43 -0.84 -1.33 0.10
C VAL A 43 -1.19 0.10 0.47
N ILE A 44 -2.03 0.26 1.48
CA ILE A 44 -2.45 1.55 2.02
C ILE A 44 -1.83 1.68 3.40
N VAL A 45 -0.84 2.56 3.52
CA VAL A 45 -0.20 2.87 4.80
C VAL A 45 -0.92 4.06 5.42
N VAL A 46 -1.43 3.87 6.63
CA VAL A 46 -2.12 4.93 7.38
C VAL A 46 -1.26 5.29 8.58
N ASP A 47 -0.65 6.45 8.53
CA ASP A 47 0.04 7.05 9.67
C ASP A 47 -0.99 7.80 10.51
N ASP A 48 -1.16 7.38 11.77
CA ASP A 48 -2.11 7.99 12.71
C ASP A 48 -1.44 8.86 13.78
N GLY A 49 -0.10 9.04 13.72
CA GLY A 49 0.69 10.09 14.38
C GLY A 49 0.31 10.50 15.80
#